data_AF-A0A949YCM9-F1
#
_entry.id   AF-A0A949YCM9-F1
#
_cell.length_a   1.000
_cell.length_b   1.000
_cell.length_c   1.000
_cell.angle_alpha   90.00
_cell.angle_beta   90.00
_cell.angle_gamma   90.00
#
_symmetry.space_group_name_H-M   'P 1'
#
loop_
_entity.id
_entity.type
_entity.pdbx_description
1 polymer ?
#
loop_
_entity_poly.entity_id
_entity_poly.type
_entity_poly.pdbx_seq_one_letter_code
_entity_poly.pdbx_strand_id
1 'polypeptide(L)'
;VVGAEFYQKALKQRDSGGAPLEKGANACVYLASTQSDGITGKLLSAIWDPWERLHEFSKTLDKSDIYTLRRIVPTDRGLDWDKPASKHQ
;
A
#
# COMPACT_ATOMS: atom_id res chain seq x y z
N VAL A 1 11.09 -16.67 26.26
CA VAL A 1 10.72 -15.27 26.59
C VAL A 1 11.47 -14.35 25.62
N VAL A 2 10.79 -13.77 24.64
CA VAL A 2 11.39 -12.89 23.60
C VAL A 2 11.39 -11.40 23.97
N GLY A 3 10.92 -11.05 25.18
CA GLY A 3 10.65 -9.67 25.57
C GLY A 3 11.88 -8.77 25.70
N ALA A 4 13.00 -9.28 26.25
CA ALA A 4 14.18 -8.46 26.50
C ALA A 4 14.88 -8.02 25.20
N GLU A 5 15.09 -8.94 24.25
CA GLU A 5 15.70 -8.60 22.95
C GLU A 5 14.80 -7.69 22.11
N PHE A 6 13.49 -7.95 22.10
CA PHE A 6 12.53 -7.12 21.39
C PHE A 6 12.46 -5.70 21.99
N TYR A 7 12.47 -5.59 23.32
CA TYR A 7 12.54 -4.31 24.03
C TYR A 7 13.80 -3.52 23.68
N GLN A 8 14.97 -4.17 23.65
CA GLN A 8 16.22 -3.52 23.26
C GLN A 8 16.22 -3.05 21.80
N LYS A 9 15.62 -3.82 20.88
CA LYS A 9 15.42 -3.40 19.49
C LYS A 9 14.47 -2.19 19.39
N ALA A 10 13.38 -2.18 20.16
CA ALA A 10 12.44 -1.08 20.19
C ALA A 10 13.06 0.22 20.73
N LEU A 11 13.90 0.13 21.78
CA LEU A 11 14.67 1.28 22.29
C LEU A 11 15.63 1.82 21.22
N LYS A 12 16.36 0.94 20.53
CA LYS A 12 17.24 1.35 19.42
C LYS A 12 16.46 2.02 18.28
N GLN A 13 15.31 1.47 17.88
CA GLN A 13 14.48 2.05 16.82
C GLN A 13 13.86 3.40 17.24
N ARG A 14 13.53 3.58 18.52
CA ARG A 14 13.12 4.89 19.05
C ARG A 14 14.24 5.92 18.89
N ASP A 15 15.48 5.53 19.19
CA ASP A 15 16.63 6.43 19.21
C ASP A 15 17.22 6.67 17.81
N SER A 16 17.20 5.68 16.90
CA SER A 16 17.70 5.78 15.53
C SER A 16 16.66 6.23 14.50
N GLY A 17 15.40 6.39 14.93
CA GLY A 17 14.26 6.60 14.04
C GLY A 17 13.68 5.29 13.46
N GLY A 18 12.46 5.40 12.93
CA GLY A 18 11.69 4.29 12.38
C GLY A 18 12.11 3.89 10.96
N ALA A 19 11.15 3.73 10.05
CA ALA A 19 11.46 3.44 8.66
C ALA A 19 12.23 4.59 8.01
N PRO A 20 13.28 4.32 7.20
CA PRO A 20 14.04 5.37 6.54
C PRO A 20 13.16 6.19 5.57
N LEU A 21 13.16 7.51 5.72
CA LEU A 21 12.39 8.42 4.85
C LEU A 21 12.77 8.29 3.37
N GLU A 22 14.05 8.03 3.11
CA GLU A 22 14.64 7.81 1.79
C GLU A 22 13.92 6.72 0.99
N LYS A 23 13.42 5.67 1.66
CA LYS A 23 12.69 4.59 0.98
C LYS A 23 11.39 5.09 0.34
N GLY A 24 10.62 5.87 1.09
CA GLY A 24 9.41 6.52 0.57
C GLY A 24 9.74 7.53 -0.54
N ALA A 25 10.76 8.36 -0.31
CA ALA A 25 11.18 9.36 -1.31
C ALA A 25 11.61 8.72 -2.64
N ASN A 26 12.43 7.66 -2.59
CA ASN A 26 12.89 6.96 -3.79
C ASN A 26 11.73 6.28 -4.53
N ALA A 27 10.78 5.68 -3.80
CA ALA A 27 9.57 5.12 -4.41
C ALA A 27 8.73 6.20 -5.12
N CYS A 28 8.55 7.37 -4.50
CA CYS A 28 7.88 8.50 -5.14
C CYS A 28 8.62 8.99 -6.39
N VAL A 29 9.95 9.09 -6.35
CA VAL A 29 10.77 9.48 -7.51
C VAL A 29 10.61 8.47 -8.66
N TYR A 30 10.66 7.17 -8.36
CA TYR A 30 10.41 6.13 -9.36
C TYR A 30 9.01 6.27 -9.99
N LEU A 31 7.97 6.39 -9.17
CA LEU A 31 6.58 6.55 -9.63
C LEU A 31 6.32 7.85 -10.39
N ALA A 32 7.14 8.89 -10.17
CA ALA A 32 7.08 10.14 -10.92
C ALA A 32 7.95 10.12 -12.20
N SER A 33 8.72 9.05 -12.42
CA SER A 33 9.61 8.90 -13.58
C SER A 33 8.95 8.12 -14.71
N THR A 34 9.45 8.31 -15.93
CA THR A 34 9.03 7.56 -17.13
C THR A 34 9.29 6.05 -17.03
N GLN A 35 10.17 5.61 -16.11
CA GLN A 35 10.41 4.20 -15.89
C GLN A 35 9.16 3.48 -15.39
N SER A 36 8.28 4.19 -14.69
CA SER A 36 7.05 3.64 -14.14
C SER A 36 5.82 3.76 -15.05
N ASP A 37 6.00 4.26 -16.28
CA ASP A 37 4.89 4.49 -17.22
C ASP A 37 4.06 3.21 -17.42
N GLY A 38 2.74 3.34 -17.29
CA GLY A 38 1.79 2.23 -17.38
C GLY A 38 1.59 1.42 -16.09
N ILE A 39 2.36 1.69 -15.02
CA ILE A 39 2.16 1.05 -13.71
C ILE A 39 1.17 1.88 -12.89
N THR A 40 -0.12 1.67 -13.12
CA THR A 40 -1.19 2.44 -12.46
C THR A 40 -2.11 1.56 -11.60
N GLY A 41 -2.75 2.18 -10.60
CA GLY A 41 -3.76 1.53 -9.77
C GLY A 41 -3.22 0.43 -8.85
N LYS A 42 -1.93 0.51 -8.50
CA LYS A 42 -1.25 -0.48 -7.65
C LYS A 42 -1.02 0.07 -6.24
N LEU A 43 -1.33 -0.71 -5.23
CA LEU A 43 -0.97 -0.48 -3.83
C LEU A 43 0.40 -1.10 -3.56
N LEU A 44 1.42 -0.26 -3.36
CA LEU A 44 2.80 -0.68 -3.16
C LEU A 44 3.32 -0.19 -1.80
N SER A 45 4.10 -1.04 -1.14
CA SER A 45 4.94 -0.72 0.01
C SER A 45 6.31 -0.25 -0.47
N ALA A 46 6.66 0.99 -0.14
CA ALA A 46 8.00 1.53 -0.41
C ALA A 46 9.13 0.77 0.31
N ILE A 47 8.80 0.00 1.36
CA ILE A 47 9.78 -0.71 2.19
C ILE A 47 9.94 -2.17 1.75
N TRP A 48 8.85 -2.81 1.35
CA TRP A 48 8.78 -4.28 1.24
C TRP A 48 8.61 -4.78 -0.18
N ASP A 49 8.04 -3.98 -1.09
CA ASP A 49 7.84 -4.42 -2.46
C ASP A 49 9.08 -4.11 -3.32
N PRO A 50 9.38 -4.94 -4.33
CA PRO A 50 10.48 -4.71 -5.26
C PRO A 50 10.09 -3.67 -6.32
N TRP A 51 9.63 -2.49 -5.88
CA TRP A 51 9.04 -1.47 -6.73
C TRP A 51 10.02 -0.94 -7.79
N GLU A 52 11.33 -0.94 -7.51
CA GLU A 52 12.39 -0.48 -8.41
C GLU A 52 12.40 -1.25 -9.74
N ARG A 53 11.88 -2.48 -9.75
CA ARG A 53 11.95 -3.41 -10.90
C ARG A 53 10.60 -3.65 -11.57
N LEU A 54 9.53 -2.99 -11.12
CA LEU A 54 8.19 -3.31 -11.62
C LEU A 54 7.99 -3.02 -13.11
N HIS A 55 8.78 -2.11 -13.68
CA HIS A 55 8.81 -1.84 -15.12
C HIS A 55 9.18 -3.08 -15.96
N GLU A 56 10.03 -3.96 -15.43
CA GLU A 56 10.37 -5.26 -16.05
C GLU A 56 9.14 -6.18 -16.13
N PHE A 57 8.16 -6.00 -15.23
CA PHE A 57 6.97 -6.83 -15.10
C PHE A 57 5.68 -6.12 -15.52
N SER A 58 5.77 -4.95 -16.16
CA SER A 58 4.62 -4.10 -16.53
C SER A 58 3.50 -4.86 -17.25
N LYS A 59 3.84 -5.69 -18.24
CA LYS A 59 2.87 -6.51 -18.99
C LYS A 59 2.14 -7.53 -18.11
N THR A 60 2.80 -8.07 -17.09
CA THR A 60 2.19 -9.01 -16.14
C THR A 60 1.29 -8.26 -15.16
N LEU A 61 1.73 -7.10 -14.68
CA LEU A 61 0.96 -6.24 -13.78
C LEU A 61 -0.31 -5.67 -14.44
N ASP A 62 -0.28 -5.43 -15.75
CA ASP A 62 -1.43 -4.98 -16.53
C ASP A 62 -2.49 -6.08 -16.69
N LYS A 63 -2.04 -7.35 -16.82
CA LYS A 63 -2.91 -8.50 -17.06
C LYS A 63 -3.34 -9.25 -15.79
N SER A 64 -3.05 -8.71 -14.61
CA SER A 64 -3.32 -9.38 -13.34
C SER A 64 -3.82 -8.41 -12.27
N ASP A 65 -4.31 -8.97 -11.17
CA ASP A 65 -4.73 -8.21 -9.98
C ASP A 65 -3.62 -8.10 -8.92
N ILE A 66 -2.37 -8.42 -9.28
CA ILE A 66 -1.20 -8.24 -8.41
C ILE A 66 -1.12 -6.77 -7.97
N TYR A 67 -0.97 -6.55 -6.67
CA TYR A 67 -0.97 -5.23 -6.03
C TYR A 67 -2.25 -4.39 -6.25
N THR A 68 -3.35 -4.97 -6.74
CA THR A 68 -4.58 -4.21 -7.01
C THR A 68 -5.57 -4.37 -5.86
N LEU A 69 -6.08 -3.26 -5.34
CA LEU A 69 -7.15 -3.28 -4.35
C LEU A 69 -8.51 -3.46 -5.03
N ARG A 70 -9.36 -4.33 -4.47
CA ARG A 70 -10.78 -4.39 -4.83
C ARG A 70 -11.59 -3.59 -3.82
N ARG A 71 -12.34 -2.61 -4.32
CA ARG A 71 -13.27 -1.84 -3.49
C ARG A 71 -14.41 -2.76 -3.05
N ILE A 72 -14.68 -2.78 -1.74
CA ILE A 72 -15.91 -3.34 -1.18
C ILE A 72 -16.89 -2.18 -1.01
N VAL A 73 -18.08 -2.33 -1.55
CA VAL A 73 -19.18 -1.36 -1.41
C VAL A 73 -20.20 -1.84 -0.37
N PRO A 74 -21.04 -0.95 0.19
CA PRO A 74 -22.04 -1.33 1.19
C PRO A 74 -22.94 -2.50 0.74
N THR A 75 -23.32 -2.53 -0.54
CA THR A 75 -24.15 -3.60 -1.11
C THR A 75 -23.47 -4.97 -1.06
N ASP A 76 -22.14 -5.04 -1.10
CA ASP A 76 -21.38 -6.30 -0.94
C ASP A 76 -21.48 -6.86 0.49
N ARG A 77 -22.06 -6.10 1.42
CA ARG A 77 -22.33 -6.50 2.82
C ARG A 77 -23.82 -6.45 3.16
N GLY A 78 -24.69 -6.36 2.15
CA GLY A 78 -26.14 -6.29 2.34
C GLY A 78 -26.60 -4.96 2.96
N LEU A 79 -25.76 -3.93 2.93
CA LEU A 79 -26.09 -2.60 3.42
C LEU A 79 -26.48 -1.70 2.25
N ASP A 80 -27.47 -0.85 2.46
CA ASP A 80 -27.96 0.10 1.45
C ASP A 80 -27.83 1.52 2.01
N TRP A 81 -26.65 2.11 1.85
CA TRP A 81 -26.33 3.45 2.35
C TRP A 81 -26.81 4.56 1.42
N ASP A 82 -27.18 4.23 0.17
CA ASP A 82 -27.67 5.18 -0.82
C ASP A 82 -29.20 5.41 -0.68
N LYS A 83 -29.89 4.63 0.17
CA LYS A 83 -31.29 4.89 0.52
C LYS A 83 -31.40 5.99 1.59
N PRO A 84 -32.14 7.08 1.33
CA PRO A 84 -32.46 8.05 2.37
C PRO A 84 -33.29 7.36 3.47
N ALA A 85 -33.02 7.69 4.74
CA ALA A 85 -33.77 7.15 5.87
C ALA A 85 -35.27 7.36 5.65
N SER A 86 -36.07 6.29 5.73
CA SER A 86 -37.51 6.42 5.57
C SER A 86 -38.05 7.32 6.68
N LYS A 87 -38.60 8.46 6.30
CA LYS A 87 -39.41 9.26 7.23
C LYS A 87 -40.63 8.40 7.58
N HIS A 88 -40.70 7.94 8.82
CA HIS A 88 -41.90 7.30 9.34
C HIS A 88 -43.08 8.27 9.15
N GLN A 89 -44.11 7.79 8.44
CA GLN A 89 -45.42 8.43 8.34
C GLN A 89 -46.35 7.77 9.36
#